data_AF-A0A6G0WM71-F1
#
_entry.id   AF-A0A6G0WM71-F1
#
_cell.length_a   1.000
_cell.length_b   1.000
_cell.length_c   1.000
_cell.angle_alpha   90.00
_cell.angle_beta   90.00
_cell.angle_gamma   90.00
#
_symmetry.space_group_name_H-M   'P 1'
#
loop_
_entity.id
_entity.type
_entity.pdbx_description
1 polymer ?
#
loop_
_entity_poly.entity_id
_entity_poly.type
_entity_poly.pdbx_seq_one_letter_code
_entity_poly.pdbx_strand_id
1 'polypeptide(L)'
;MNGSSSLFDIFTMLQFVIASLLLPYVQVAAHGKLIDPIPTFLHPNEDTTSYCGTIDGPLAFPGDEYNQNPHANTEAFARHFNNSNFPNLKAFLDYFSTCDECGITAKDGVPQPLPADGLVKWSLGQQGFVSSHEGPCELWCDDNRVFYDINCARNISSGYIPINTIECAEAKMLVFLWLALHTPEWQVYKNCSEIAQQPPPLKQQHHAHCPQRCHLKLLHRRLIQATRTSQRGNNVAALGT
;
A
#
# COMPACT_ATOMS: atom_id res chain seq x y z
N MET A 1 -89.08 30.85 -3.97
CA MET A 1 -87.89 31.07 -3.12
C MET A 1 -86.79 30.18 -3.66
N ASN A 2 -85.76 30.81 -4.22
CA ASN A 2 -84.66 30.18 -4.95
C ASN A 2 -83.68 29.53 -3.96
N GLY A 3 -83.33 28.26 -4.18
CA GLY A 3 -82.25 27.58 -3.48
C GLY A 3 -81.07 27.40 -4.42
N SER A 4 -80.09 28.29 -4.31
CA SER A 4 -78.83 28.25 -5.07
C SER A 4 -77.91 27.15 -4.55
N SER A 5 -77.52 26.25 -5.44
CA SER A 5 -76.48 25.24 -5.25
C SER A 5 -75.17 25.91 -4.87
N SER A 6 -74.68 25.61 -3.67
CA SER A 6 -73.45 26.16 -3.11
C SER A 6 -72.24 25.49 -3.77
N LEU A 7 -71.42 26.30 -4.45
CA LEU A 7 -70.12 25.97 -5.04
C LEU A 7 -69.05 25.76 -3.96
N PHE A 8 -69.31 24.87 -3.00
CA PHE A 8 -68.25 24.30 -2.16
C PHE A 8 -67.66 23.10 -2.91
N ASP A 9 -66.35 22.90 -2.75
CA ASP A 9 -65.56 21.74 -3.22
C ASP A 9 -64.77 21.88 -4.52
N ILE A 10 -64.31 23.08 -4.90
CA ILE A 10 -63.17 23.16 -5.83
C ILE A 10 -62.19 24.25 -5.38
N PHE A 11 -60.92 23.87 -5.24
CA PHE A 11 -59.73 24.70 -5.00
C PHE A 11 -59.39 25.08 -3.54
N THR A 12 -59.07 24.08 -2.72
CA THR A 12 -58.09 24.27 -1.63
C THR A 12 -57.16 23.06 -1.56
N MET A 13 -56.40 22.83 -2.63
CA MET A 13 -55.31 21.85 -2.69
C MET A 13 -54.09 22.52 -3.31
N LEU A 14 -53.49 23.48 -2.60
CA LEU A 14 -52.23 24.09 -3.01
C LEU A 14 -51.32 24.31 -1.79
N GLN A 15 -50.81 23.23 -1.21
CA GLN A 15 -49.61 23.25 -0.37
C GLN A 15 -49.08 21.81 -0.17
N PHE A 16 -48.41 21.28 -1.19
CA PHE A 16 -47.35 20.29 -0.98
C PHE A 16 -46.24 20.60 -1.96
N VAL A 17 -45.40 21.59 -1.61
CA VAL A 17 -44.09 21.76 -2.23
C VAL A 17 -43.25 20.58 -1.76
N ILE A 18 -43.18 19.52 -2.56
CA ILE A 18 -42.18 18.47 -2.38
C ILE A 18 -40.85 19.09 -2.82
N ALA A 19 -40.12 19.67 -1.87
CA ALA A 19 -38.73 20.02 -2.05
C ALA A 19 -37.94 18.70 -2.10
N SER A 20 -37.81 18.12 -3.30
CA SER A 20 -36.92 17.00 -3.55
C SER A 20 -35.49 17.47 -3.26
N LEU A 21 -34.97 17.12 -2.09
CA LEU A 21 -33.56 17.24 -1.77
C LEU A 21 -32.80 16.39 -2.80
N LEU A 22 -32.22 17.02 -3.81
CA LEU A 22 -31.16 16.45 -4.62
C LEU A 22 -29.96 16.25 -3.68
N LEU A 23 -29.91 15.11 -2.99
CA LEU A 23 -28.68 14.66 -2.37
C LEU A 23 -27.67 14.51 -3.50
N PRO A 24 -26.53 15.24 -3.49
CA PRO A 24 -25.47 14.93 -4.42
C PRO A 24 -25.09 13.48 -4.17
N TYR A 25 -25.28 12.64 -5.18
CA TYR A 25 -24.68 11.31 -5.22
C TYR A 25 -23.18 11.57 -5.20
N VAL A 26 -22.58 11.57 -4.01
CA VAL A 26 -21.13 11.53 -3.90
C VAL A 26 -20.79 10.15 -4.43
N GLN A 27 -20.44 10.08 -5.71
CA GLN A 27 -19.71 8.93 -6.22
C GLN A 27 -18.41 8.93 -5.42
N VAL A 28 -18.41 8.17 -4.33
CA VAL A 28 -17.18 7.82 -3.66
C VAL A 28 -16.46 6.96 -4.69
N ALA A 29 -15.53 7.58 -5.43
CA ALA A 29 -14.55 6.83 -6.20
C ALA A 29 -13.82 5.99 -5.17
N ALA A 30 -14.19 4.71 -5.10
CA ALA A 30 -13.73 3.72 -4.12
C ALA A 30 -12.40 3.07 -4.55
N HIS A 31 -11.74 3.72 -5.49
CA HIS A 31 -10.51 3.35 -6.17
C HIS A 31 -9.31 3.67 -5.28
N GLY A 32 -8.33 2.76 -5.17
CA GLY A 32 -7.16 2.99 -4.33
C GLY A 32 -5.87 2.81 -5.11
N LYS A 33 -4.75 3.13 -4.48
CA LYS A 33 -3.43 2.89 -5.05
C LYS A 33 -2.40 2.55 -4.00
N LEU A 34 -1.34 1.88 -4.44
CA LEU A 34 -0.14 1.70 -3.65
C LEU A 34 0.55 3.06 -3.45
N ILE A 35 0.86 3.41 -2.19
CA ILE A 35 1.51 4.68 -1.83
C ILE A 35 2.85 4.49 -1.09
N ASP A 36 3.14 3.29 -0.58
CA ASP A 36 4.41 2.96 0.07
C ASP A 36 4.67 1.45 -0.05
N PRO A 37 5.69 0.99 -0.80
CA PRO A 37 6.58 1.79 -1.64
C PRO A 37 5.82 2.39 -2.84
N ILE A 38 6.03 3.68 -3.12
CA ILE A 38 5.29 4.38 -4.19
C ILE A 38 5.69 3.84 -5.58
N PRO A 39 4.74 3.41 -6.42
CA PRO A 39 5.06 2.94 -7.76
C PRO A 39 5.26 4.10 -8.74
N THR A 40 5.86 3.82 -9.89
CA THR A 40 5.86 4.75 -11.02
C THR A 40 4.62 4.49 -11.87
N PHE A 41 3.62 5.37 -11.82
CA PHE A 41 2.40 5.25 -12.63
C PHE A 41 2.67 5.59 -14.09
N LEU A 42 2.10 4.82 -15.02
CA LEU A 42 2.27 5.03 -16.47
C LEU A 42 1.64 6.36 -16.93
N HIS A 43 0.52 6.74 -16.32
CA HIS A 43 -0.23 7.95 -16.61
C HIS A 43 -0.41 8.78 -15.33
N PRO A 44 0.65 9.45 -14.83
CA PRO A 44 0.62 10.12 -13.52
C PRO A 44 -0.30 11.35 -13.48
N ASN A 45 -0.71 11.86 -14.65
CA ASN A 45 -1.64 12.98 -14.78
C ASN A 45 -3.11 12.54 -14.92
N GLU A 46 -3.36 11.23 -14.91
CA GLU A 46 -4.69 10.62 -14.96
C GLU A 46 -5.06 10.03 -13.58
N ASP A 47 -6.19 9.32 -13.50
CA ASP A 47 -6.61 8.70 -12.25
C ASP A 47 -5.73 7.48 -11.90
N THR A 48 -4.67 7.76 -11.14
CA THR A 48 -3.75 6.77 -10.56
C THR A 48 -4.39 5.80 -9.55
N THR A 49 -5.67 5.98 -9.21
CA THR A 49 -6.39 5.06 -8.32
C THR A 49 -7.18 3.99 -9.08
N SER A 50 -7.30 4.12 -10.40
CA SER A 50 -8.10 3.21 -11.24
C SER A 50 -7.65 1.75 -11.17
N TYR A 51 -8.60 0.84 -11.37
CA TYR A 51 -8.32 -0.56 -11.67
C TYR A 51 -7.71 -0.71 -13.09
N CYS A 52 -6.96 -1.79 -13.34
CA CYS A 52 -6.31 -2.03 -14.63
C CYS A 52 -7.16 -2.86 -15.60
N GLY A 53 -8.22 -3.49 -15.11
CA GLY A 53 -9.10 -4.36 -15.91
C GLY A 53 -10.20 -4.99 -15.07
N THR A 54 -11.05 -5.77 -15.73
CA THR A 54 -12.19 -6.42 -15.10
C THR A 54 -12.22 -7.93 -15.39
N ILE A 55 -12.97 -8.67 -14.57
CA ILE A 55 -13.25 -10.10 -14.74
C ILE A 55 -14.76 -10.31 -14.62
N ASP A 56 -15.37 -11.02 -15.56
CA ASP A 56 -16.76 -11.49 -15.43
C ASP A 56 -16.80 -12.61 -14.38
N GLY A 57 -17.36 -12.30 -13.21
CA GLY A 57 -17.39 -13.20 -12.07
C GLY A 57 -18.16 -14.50 -12.32
N PRO A 58 -19.44 -14.44 -12.74
CA PRO A 58 -20.21 -15.62 -13.13
C PRO A 58 -19.56 -16.47 -14.22
N LEU A 59 -18.77 -15.88 -15.12
CA LEU A 59 -18.00 -16.65 -16.11
C LEU A 59 -16.77 -17.31 -15.49
N ALA A 60 -16.01 -16.59 -14.66
CA ALA A 60 -14.79 -17.08 -14.04
C ALA A 60 -15.07 -18.18 -13.01
N PHE A 61 -16.11 -18.01 -12.20
CA PHE A 61 -16.60 -18.97 -11.22
C PHE A 61 -18.14 -19.11 -11.31
N PRO A 62 -18.63 -20.05 -12.13
CA PRO A 62 -20.06 -20.23 -12.33
C PRO A 62 -20.77 -20.81 -11.10
N GLY A 63 -22.03 -20.43 -10.91
CA GLY A 63 -22.91 -20.93 -9.85
C GLY A 63 -23.37 -19.88 -8.84
N ASP A 64 -22.75 -18.69 -8.83
CA ASP A 64 -23.18 -17.52 -8.08
C ASP A 64 -23.28 -16.30 -9.03
N GLU A 65 -24.22 -15.39 -8.79
CA GLU A 65 -24.43 -14.19 -9.62
C GLU A 65 -23.56 -13.01 -9.20
N TYR A 66 -23.00 -13.02 -7.98
CA TYR A 66 -22.17 -11.95 -7.42
C TYR A 66 -22.83 -10.54 -7.44
N ASN A 67 -24.15 -10.49 -7.34
CA ASN A 67 -24.95 -9.26 -7.32
C ASN A 67 -25.55 -8.94 -5.92
N GLN A 68 -24.95 -9.50 -4.88
CA GLN A 68 -25.34 -9.25 -3.50
C GLN A 68 -24.51 -8.10 -2.91
N ASN A 69 -24.42 -8.02 -1.58
CA ASN A 69 -23.53 -7.07 -0.92
C ASN A 69 -22.05 -7.53 -1.03
N PRO A 70 -21.08 -6.61 -0.89
CA PRO A 70 -19.65 -6.92 -1.07
C PRO A 70 -19.15 -8.11 -0.22
N HIS A 71 -19.65 -8.23 1.01
CA HIS A 71 -19.27 -9.34 1.89
C HIS A 71 -19.77 -10.69 1.35
N ALA A 72 -21.06 -10.78 1.00
CA ALA A 72 -21.64 -12.01 0.46
C ALA A 72 -20.98 -12.43 -0.86
N ASN A 73 -20.66 -11.47 -1.73
CA ASN A 73 -19.91 -11.74 -2.96
C ASN A 73 -18.49 -12.25 -2.68
N THR A 74 -17.82 -11.70 -1.66
CA THR A 74 -16.49 -12.16 -1.24
C THR A 74 -16.53 -13.57 -0.68
N GLU A 75 -17.52 -13.91 0.13
CA GLU A 75 -17.73 -15.28 0.61
C GLU A 75 -18.03 -16.25 -0.53
N ALA A 76 -18.79 -15.82 -1.55
CA ALA A 76 -19.02 -16.63 -2.75
C ALA A 76 -17.71 -16.88 -3.51
N PHE A 77 -16.91 -15.84 -3.75
CA PHE A 77 -15.61 -15.98 -4.39
C PHE A 77 -14.72 -16.93 -3.59
N ALA A 78 -14.64 -16.77 -2.27
CA ALA A 78 -13.83 -17.61 -1.40
C ALA A 78 -14.18 -19.10 -1.52
N ARG A 79 -15.48 -19.43 -1.56
CA ARG A 79 -15.93 -20.83 -1.76
C ARG A 79 -15.46 -21.40 -3.08
N HIS A 80 -15.64 -20.66 -4.19
CA HIS A 80 -15.23 -21.14 -5.52
C HIS A 80 -13.72 -21.19 -5.66
N PHE A 81 -13.01 -20.17 -5.19
CA PHE A 81 -11.55 -20.08 -5.23
C PHE A 81 -10.89 -21.24 -4.48
N ASN A 82 -11.39 -21.58 -3.28
CA ASN A 82 -10.90 -22.72 -2.49
C ASN A 82 -11.15 -24.09 -3.14
N ASN A 83 -12.18 -24.19 -3.99
CA ASN A 83 -12.49 -25.40 -4.75
C ASN A 83 -11.84 -25.42 -6.14
N SER A 84 -11.14 -24.35 -6.51
CA SER A 84 -10.48 -24.22 -7.80
C SER A 84 -9.08 -24.86 -7.79
N ASN A 85 -8.47 -24.95 -8.97
CA ASN A 85 -7.08 -25.39 -9.13
C ASN A 85 -6.08 -24.22 -9.13
N PHE A 86 -6.53 -22.98 -8.87
CA PHE A 86 -5.63 -21.84 -8.83
C PHE A 86 -4.84 -21.84 -7.52
N PRO A 87 -3.49 -21.81 -7.57
CA PRO A 87 -2.67 -21.90 -6.37
C PRO A 87 -2.67 -20.61 -5.54
N ASN A 88 -3.02 -19.47 -6.14
CA ASN A 88 -2.98 -18.14 -5.53
C ASN A 88 -3.76 -17.14 -6.39
N LEU A 89 -4.06 -15.96 -5.83
CA LEU A 89 -4.82 -14.92 -6.51
C LEU A 89 -4.07 -14.43 -7.74
N LYS A 90 -2.73 -14.28 -7.66
CA LYS A 90 -1.90 -13.91 -8.82
C LYS A 90 -2.15 -14.81 -10.03
N ALA A 91 -2.10 -16.13 -9.86
CA ALA A 91 -2.34 -17.09 -10.94
C ALA A 91 -3.78 -17.01 -11.49
N PHE A 92 -4.77 -16.76 -10.63
CA PHE A 92 -6.15 -16.54 -11.04
C PHE A 92 -6.29 -15.27 -11.89
N LEU A 93 -5.71 -14.15 -11.43
CA LEU A 93 -5.73 -12.88 -12.15
C LEU A 93 -4.95 -12.96 -13.47
N ASP A 94 -3.79 -13.61 -13.48
CA ASP A 94 -2.98 -13.79 -14.69
C ASP A 94 -3.71 -14.65 -15.76
N TYR A 95 -4.69 -15.48 -15.36
CA TYR A 95 -5.52 -16.26 -16.28
C TYR A 95 -6.75 -15.51 -16.81
N PHE A 96 -7.47 -14.80 -15.95
CA PHE A 96 -8.77 -14.19 -16.30
C PHE A 96 -8.71 -12.70 -16.64
N SER A 97 -7.73 -11.97 -16.12
CA SER A 97 -7.64 -10.53 -16.31
C SER A 97 -6.95 -10.17 -17.62
N THR A 98 -7.34 -9.03 -18.19
CA THR A 98 -6.64 -8.40 -19.31
C THR A 98 -5.57 -7.40 -18.86
N CYS A 99 -5.33 -7.25 -17.55
CA CYS A 99 -4.30 -6.36 -17.04
C CYS A 99 -2.91 -6.80 -17.50
N ASP A 100 -2.08 -5.84 -17.88
CA ASP A 100 -0.64 -6.05 -18.00
C ASP A 100 -0.05 -6.52 -16.66
N GLU A 101 1.15 -7.11 -16.72
CA GLU A 101 1.84 -7.69 -15.54
C GLU A 101 1.94 -6.72 -14.37
N CYS A 102 2.08 -5.42 -14.63
CA CYS A 102 2.13 -4.35 -13.62
C CYS A 102 0.92 -3.40 -13.64
N GLY A 103 -0.18 -3.81 -14.27
CA GLY A 103 -1.41 -3.03 -14.34
C GLY A 103 -1.15 -1.62 -14.87
N ILE A 104 -1.45 -0.60 -14.06
CA ILE A 104 -1.30 0.82 -14.42
C ILE A 104 0.08 1.42 -14.06
N THR A 105 1.05 0.59 -13.71
CA THR A 105 2.39 1.01 -13.24
C THR A 105 3.51 0.46 -14.12
N ALA A 106 4.62 1.18 -14.17
CA ALA A 106 5.80 0.80 -14.95
C ALA A 106 6.55 -0.37 -14.28
N LYS A 107 7.11 -1.25 -15.11
CA LYS A 107 7.99 -2.35 -14.65
C LYS A 107 9.37 -1.86 -14.24
N ASP A 108 9.86 -0.84 -14.93
CA ASP A 108 11.15 -0.18 -14.79
C ASP A 108 10.96 1.24 -14.22
N GLY A 109 10.36 1.28 -13.03
CA GLY A 109 10.06 2.51 -12.32
C GLY A 109 11.27 3.12 -11.61
N VAL A 110 11.02 4.19 -10.85
CA VAL A 110 12.01 4.71 -9.90
C VAL A 110 12.11 3.74 -8.71
N PRO A 111 13.28 3.13 -8.43
CA PRO A 111 13.42 2.19 -7.32
C PRO A 111 13.11 2.84 -5.96
N GLN A 112 12.34 2.14 -5.14
CA GLN A 112 11.94 2.56 -3.80
C GLN A 112 12.56 1.68 -2.71
N PRO A 113 12.89 2.21 -1.54
CA PRO A 113 13.24 1.36 -0.40
C PRO A 113 12.03 0.54 0.05
N LEU A 114 12.27 -0.62 0.67
CA LEU A 114 11.23 -1.31 1.44
C LEU A 114 10.76 -0.42 2.61
N PRO A 115 9.47 -0.47 2.99
CA PRO A 115 8.97 0.27 4.14
C PRO A 115 9.70 -0.10 5.43
N ALA A 116 10.30 0.88 6.10
CA ALA A 116 11.11 0.67 7.30
C ALA A 116 10.29 0.18 8.50
N ASP A 117 8.98 0.45 8.51
CA ASP A 117 8.01 -0.02 9.49
C ASP A 117 7.45 -1.41 9.17
N GLY A 118 7.84 -2.01 8.04
CA GLY A 118 7.34 -3.29 7.57
C GLY A 118 5.89 -3.25 7.08
N LEU A 119 5.36 -2.06 6.80
CA LEU A 119 3.98 -1.87 6.34
C LEU A 119 3.94 -1.37 4.91
N VAL A 120 3.42 -2.19 4.01
CA VAL A 120 3.04 -1.76 2.66
C VAL A 120 1.73 -1.00 2.77
N LYS A 121 1.63 0.17 2.12
CA LYS A 121 0.48 1.07 2.28
C LYS A 121 -0.30 1.20 0.98
N TRP A 122 -1.53 0.73 1.03
CA TRP A 122 -2.60 1.00 0.07
C TRP A 122 -3.46 2.16 0.57
N SER A 123 -3.87 3.06 -0.32
CA SER A 123 -4.72 4.19 0.08
C SER A 123 -5.67 4.67 -1.01
N LEU A 124 -6.87 5.03 -0.56
CA LEU A 124 -7.82 5.93 -1.23
C LEU A 124 -7.79 7.29 -0.49
N GLY A 125 -6.92 8.21 -0.93
CA GLY A 125 -6.79 9.54 -0.35
C GLY A 125 -6.31 9.53 1.12
N GLN A 126 -7.22 9.72 2.07
CA GLN A 126 -6.94 9.64 3.52
C GLN A 126 -7.47 8.35 4.17
N GLN A 127 -8.00 7.44 3.36
CA GLN A 127 -8.56 6.16 3.79
C GLN A 127 -7.72 5.00 3.23
N GLY A 128 -7.86 3.83 3.84
CA GLY A 128 -7.29 2.58 3.31
C GLY A 128 -8.24 1.94 2.30
N PHE A 129 -8.53 0.66 2.52
CA PHE A 129 -9.59 0.00 1.76
C PHE A 129 -10.98 0.48 2.21
N VAL A 130 -11.93 0.45 1.29
CA VAL A 130 -13.33 0.81 1.56
C VAL A 130 -14.22 -0.42 1.63
N SER A 131 -15.15 -0.43 2.59
CA SER A 131 -16.07 -1.56 2.82
C SER A 131 -17.03 -1.81 1.67
N SER A 132 -17.21 -0.84 0.78
CA SER A 132 -17.99 -1.03 -0.45
C SER A 132 -17.28 -1.89 -1.49
N HIS A 133 -15.99 -2.22 -1.33
CA HIS A 133 -15.16 -2.94 -2.31
C HIS A 133 -14.48 -4.15 -1.66
N GLU A 134 -15.22 -4.99 -0.95
CA GLU A 134 -14.65 -6.21 -0.36
C GLU A 134 -14.09 -7.19 -1.41
N GLY A 135 -13.06 -7.94 -1.01
CA GLY A 135 -12.43 -8.97 -1.83
C GLY A 135 -10.96 -9.24 -1.48
N PRO A 136 -10.36 -10.26 -2.11
CA PRO A 136 -9.04 -10.77 -1.73
C PRO A 136 -7.91 -9.87 -2.19
N CYS A 137 -6.80 -9.88 -1.45
CA CYS A 137 -5.57 -9.22 -1.86
C CYS A 137 -4.33 -10.08 -1.58
N GLU A 138 -3.26 -9.84 -2.34
CA GLU A 138 -1.94 -10.44 -2.17
C GLU A 138 -0.84 -9.39 -2.28
N LEU A 139 0.27 -9.64 -1.57
CA LEU A 139 1.54 -8.99 -1.84
C LEU A 139 2.59 -10.02 -2.20
N TRP A 140 3.41 -9.65 -3.17
CA TRP A 140 4.52 -10.45 -3.66
C TRP A 140 5.79 -9.62 -3.66
N CYS A 141 6.90 -10.27 -3.33
CA CYS A 141 8.25 -9.78 -3.50
C CYS A 141 8.93 -10.72 -4.51
N ASP A 142 9.09 -10.24 -5.75
CA ASP A 142 9.37 -11.05 -6.94
C ASP A 142 8.41 -12.27 -7.02
N ASP A 143 8.95 -13.48 -7.01
CA ASP A 143 8.19 -14.73 -7.09
C ASP A 143 7.70 -15.25 -5.72
N ASN A 144 7.99 -14.54 -4.63
CA ASN A 144 7.61 -14.94 -3.28
C ASN A 144 6.35 -14.21 -2.80
N ARG A 145 5.28 -14.94 -2.49
CA ARG A 145 4.08 -14.37 -1.88
C ARG A 145 4.32 -14.13 -0.40
N VAL A 146 4.37 -12.85 0.00
CA VAL A 146 4.66 -12.43 1.37
C VAL A 146 3.42 -12.06 2.17
N PHE A 147 2.27 -11.91 1.51
CA PHE A 147 0.99 -11.65 2.17
C PHE A 147 -0.18 -12.20 1.34
N TYR A 148 -1.22 -12.66 2.04
CA TYR A 148 -2.52 -12.99 1.47
C TYR A 148 -3.62 -12.81 2.52
N ASP A 149 -4.74 -12.23 2.12
CA ASP A 149 -5.99 -12.29 2.87
C ASP A 149 -7.17 -12.36 1.88
N ILE A 150 -8.17 -13.17 2.20
CA ILE A 150 -9.35 -13.39 1.35
C ILE A 150 -10.27 -12.16 1.29
N ASN A 151 -10.15 -11.24 2.25
CA ASN A 151 -10.96 -10.03 2.35
C ASN A 151 -10.22 -8.88 3.05
N CYS A 152 -9.30 -8.23 2.31
CA CYS A 152 -8.46 -7.17 2.86
C CYS A 152 -9.25 -5.91 3.26
N ALA A 153 -10.32 -5.57 2.53
CA ALA A 153 -11.12 -4.42 2.88
C ALA A 153 -11.84 -4.56 4.23
N ARG A 154 -12.15 -5.80 4.62
CA ARG A 154 -12.75 -6.11 5.92
C ARG A 154 -11.73 -6.28 7.02
N ASN A 155 -10.65 -7.02 6.75
CA ASN A 155 -9.69 -7.43 7.78
C ASN A 155 -8.56 -6.42 8.01
N ILE A 156 -8.25 -5.60 7.01
CA ILE A 156 -7.15 -4.61 7.02
C ILE A 156 -7.64 -3.29 6.44
N SER A 157 -8.76 -2.78 6.95
CA SER A 157 -9.41 -1.58 6.41
C SER A 157 -8.51 -0.34 6.38
N SER A 158 -7.45 -0.28 7.20
CA SER A 158 -6.44 0.79 7.17
C SER A 158 -5.64 0.83 5.86
N GLY A 159 -5.58 -0.27 5.10
CA GLY A 159 -4.70 -0.41 3.94
C GLY A 159 -3.22 -0.60 4.31
N TYR A 160 -2.89 -0.76 5.60
CA TYR A 160 -1.52 -0.94 6.07
C TYR A 160 -1.27 -2.43 6.27
N ILE A 161 -0.59 -3.02 5.30
CA ILE A 161 -0.48 -4.45 5.14
C ILE A 161 0.91 -4.88 5.63
N PRO A 162 1.00 -5.71 6.68
CA PRO A 162 2.28 -6.13 7.22
C PRO A 162 2.97 -7.13 6.28
N ILE A 163 4.27 -6.91 6.05
CA ILE A 163 5.13 -7.86 5.34
C ILE A 163 6.37 -8.19 6.16
N ASN A 164 6.92 -9.38 5.93
CA ASN A 164 8.26 -9.71 6.42
C ASN A 164 9.30 -9.11 5.47
N THR A 165 9.86 -7.95 5.83
CA THR A 165 10.84 -7.25 4.99
C THR A 165 12.13 -8.06 4.75
N ILE A 166 12.43 -9.03 5.60
CA ILE A 166 13.58 -9.94 5.40
C ILE A 166 13.35 -10.83 4.17
N GLU A 167 12.12 -11.29 3.94
CA GLU A 167 11.75 -12.09 2.77
C GLU A 167 11.76 -11.28 1.48
N CYS A 168 11.72 -9.95 1.58
CA CYS A 168 11.76 -9.02 0.46
C CYS A 168 13.14 -8.36 0.26
N ALA A 169 14.13 -8.64 1.11
CA ALA A 169 15.36 -7.85 1.18
C ALA A 169 16.18 -7.84 -0.13
N GLU A 170 16.13 -8.93 -0.89
CA GLU A 170 16.79 -9.06 -2.19
C GLU A 170 15.82 -8.95 -3.38
N ALA A 171 14.55 -8.65 -3.11
CA ALA A 171 13.54 -8.52 -4.15
C ALA A 171 13.83 -7.30 -5.01
N LYS A 172 13.52 -7.41 -6.30
CA LYS A 172 13.60 -6.29 -7.25
C LYS A 172 12.25 -5.62 -7.46
N MET A 173 11.17 -6.32 -7.16
CA MET A 173 9.83 -5.83 -7.40
C MET A 173 8.90 -6.25 -6.27
N LEU A 174 8.10 -5.29 -5.82
CA LEU A 174 6.93 -5.54 -4.99
C LEU A 174 5.69 -5.45 -5.87
N VAL A 175 4.83 -6.47 -5.83
CA VAL A 175 3.57 -6.50 -6.56
C VAL A 175 2.42 -6.57 -5.57
N PHE A 176 1.54 -5.58 -5.63
CA PHE A 176 0.27 -5.56 -4.91
C PHE A 176 -0.87 -5.95 -5.85
N LEU A 177 -1.71 -6.87 -5.39
CA LEU A 177 -2.90 -7.36 -6.09
C LEU A 177 -4.12 -7.21 -5.20
N TRP A 178 -5.22 -6.69 -5.74
CA TRP A 178 -6.51 -6.69 -5.08
C TRP A 178 -7.62 -6.89 -6.09
N LEU A 179 -8.61 -7.71 -5.75
CA LEU A 179 -9.79 -7.97 -6.56
C LEU A 179 -11.02 -7.49 -5.80
N ALA A 180 -11.68 -6.44 -6.30
CA ALA A 180 -12.90 -5.93 -5.67
C ALA A 180 -14.13 -6.62 -6.26
N LEU A 181 -14.98 -7.18 -5.39
CA LEU A 181 -16.08 -8.08 -5.73
C LEU A 181 -17.47 -7.46 -5.51
N HIS A 182 -17.56 -6.14 -5.54
CA HIS A 182 -18.79 -5.40 -5.19
C HIS A 182 -19.89 -5.48 -6.25
N THR A 183 -19.54 -5.90 -7.47
CA THR A 183 -20.43 -6.14 -8.61
C THR A 183 -20.10 -7.48 -9.28
N PRO A 184 -20.96 -8.02 -10.17
CA PRO A 184 -20.64 -9.24 -10.93
C PRO A 184 -19.43 -9.09 -11.86
N GLU A 185 -19.22 -7.89 -12.39
CA GLU A 185 -17.97 -7.51 -13.04
C GLU A 185 -16.97 -7.09 -11.97
N TRP A 186 -15.96 -7.93 -11.71
CA TRP A 186 -14.96 -7.70 -10.67
C TRP A 186 -13.87 -6.76 -11.16
N GLN A 187 -13.40 -5.87 -10.30
CA GLN A 187 -12.35 -4.91 -10.65
C GLN A 187 -10.99 -5.39 -10.16
N VAL A 188 -10.00 -5.39 -11.06
CA VAL A 188 -8.64 -5.86 -10.81
C VAL A 188 -7.70 -4.69 -10.56
N TYR A 189 -7.12 -4.64 -9.38
CA TYR A 189 -6.08 -3.67 -9.02
C TYR A 189 -4.72 -4.38 -8.98
N LYS A 190 -3.78 -3.87 -9.78
CA LYS A 190 -2.41 -4.39 -9.87
C LYS A 190 -1.45 -3.21 -9.91
N ASN A 191 -0.58 -3.11 -8.92
CA ASN A 191 0.45 -2.07 -8.81
C ASN A 191 1.79 -2.73 -8.51
N CYS A 192 2.81 -2.42 -9.31
CA CYS A 192 4.19 -2.81 -9.09
C CYS A 192 5.01 -1.62 -8.62
N SER A 193 5.87 -1.83 -7.63
CA SER A 193 6.91 -0.89 -7.25
C SER A 193 8.27 -1.58 -7.40
N GLU A 194 9.18 -0.96 -8.14
CA GLU A 194 10.57 -1.41 -8.19
C GLU A 194 11.23 -1.17 -6.84
N ILE A 195 11.95 -2.17 -6.33
CA ILE A 195 12.58 -2.16 -5.01
C ILE A 195 14.07 -1.91 -5.17
N ALA A 196 14.55 -0.85 -4.53
CA ALA A 196 15.96 -0.57 -4.38
C ALA A 196 16.59 -1.67 -3.53
N GLN A 197 17.69 -2.24 -4.03
CA GLN A 197 18.48 -3.19 -3.25
C GLN A 197 18.84 -2.55 -1.90
N GLN A 198 18.42 -3.19 -0.82
CA GLN A 198 18.85 -2.78 0.51
C GLN A 198 20.38 -2.94 0.56
N PRO A 199 21.15 -1.94 1.03
CA PRO A 199 22.53 -2.21 1.36
C PRO A 199 22.54 -3.36 2.38
N PRO A 200 23.49 -4.32 2.28
CA PRO A 200 23.53 -5.47 3.17
C PRO A 200 23.37 -4.97 4.61
N PRO A 201 22.51 -5.61 5.44
CA PRO A 201 22.34 -5.17 6.81
C PRO A 201 23.73 -5.03 7.40
N LEU A 202 24.06 -3.84 7.90
CA LEU A 202 25.30 -3.62 8.63
C LEU A 202 25.31 -4.72 9.68
N LYS A 203 26.13 -5.76 9.47
CA LYS A 203 26.39 -6.77 10.50
C LYS A 203 26.61 -5.94 11.72
N GLN A 204 25.76 -6.10 12.74
CA GLN A 204 25.97 -5.46 14.03
C GLN A 204 27.44 -5.73 14.32
N GLN A 205 28.26 -4.70 14.16
CA GLN A 205 29.61 -4.77 14.63
C GLN A 205 29.31 -4.81 16.11
N HIS A 206 29.34 -6.03 16.67
CA HIS A 206 29.54 -6.22 18.08
C HIS A 206 30.62 -5.22 18.39
N HIS A 207 30.22 -4.11 19.02
CA HIS A 207 31.15 -3.11 19.46
C HIS A 207 32.07 -3.91 20.35
N ALA A 208 33.25 -4.24 19.83
CA ALA A 208 34.27 -4.89 20.60
C ALA A 208 34.42 -3.95 21.79
N HIS A 209 33.92 -4.42 22.94
CA HIS A 209 33.88 -3.66 24.14
C HIS A 209 35.32 -3.26 24.40
N CYS A 210 35.67 -2.01 24.09
CA CYS A 210 37.00 -1.50 24.35
C CYS A 210 37.09 -1.51 25.88
N PRO A 211 37.89 -2.40 26.50
CA PRO A 211 38.03 -2.32 27.94
C PRO A 211 38.64 -0.95 28.22
N GLN A 212 38.07 -0.21 29.17
CA GLN A 212 38.34 1.19 29.53
C GLN A 212 39.81 1.55 29.85
N ARG A 213 40.79 0.68 29.54
CA ARG A 213 42.23 0.92 29.72
C ARG A 213 42.93 1.70 28.61
N CYS A 214 42.28 1.99 27.48
CA CYS A 214 42.95 2.76 26.41
C CYS A 214 43.06 4.27 26.67
N HIS A 215 42.31 4.83 27.62
CA HIS A 215 42.41 6.26 27.92
C HIS A 215 43.68 6.65 28.72
N LEU A 216 44.28 5.72 29.47
CA LEU A 216 45.44 6.05 30.32
C LEU A 216 46.79 6.01 29.57
N LYS A 217 46.90 5.25 28.48
CA LYS A 217 48.17 5.16 27.72
C LYS A 217 48.39 6.32 26.74
N LEU A 218 47.34 6.99 26.25
CA LEU A 218 47.50 8.15 25.36
C LEU A 218 47.90 9.42 26.12
N LEU A 219 47.40 9.62 27.34
CA LEU A 219 47.76 10.79 28.16
C LEU A 219 49.20 10.71 28.67
N HIS A 220 49.70 9.51 28.99
CA HIS A 220 51.09 9.35 29.43
C HIS A 220 52.12 9.58 28.30
N ARG A 221 51.78 9.30 27.03
CA ARG A 221 52.67 9.58 25.89
C ARG A 221 52.76 11.08 25.55
N ARG A 222 51.70 11.86 25.81
CA ARG A 222 51.70 13.32 25.54
C ARG A 222 52.52 14.12 26.57
N LEU A 223 52.63 13.65 27.82
CA LEU A 223 53.43 14.32 28.85
C LEU A 223 54.95 14.10 28.69
N ILE A 224 55.38 12.96 28.13
CA ILE A 224 56.81 12.66 27.91
C ILE A 224 57.38 13.40 26.69
N GLN A 225 56.56 13.70 25.67
CA GLN A 225 57.00 14.48 24.51
C GLN A 225 57.10 15.99 24.80
N ALA A 226 56.24 16.53 25.68
CA ALA A 226 56.27 17.94 26.06
C ALA A 226 57.51 18.32 26.92
N THR A 227 58.06 17.37 27.69
CA THR A 227 59.28 17.61 28.48
C THR A 227 60.57 17.51 27.66
N ARG A 228 60.59 16.73 26.56
CA ARG A 228 61.77 16.64 25.67
C ARG A 228 61.95 17.82 24.73
N THR A 229 60.89 18.53 24.35
CA THR A 229 60.99 19.73 23.51
C THR A 229 61.43 20.96 24.29
N SER A 230 61.13 21.06 25.58
CA SER A 230 61.58 22.17 26.43
C SER A 230 63.10 22.13 26.72
N GLN A 231 63.71 20.95 26.90
CA GLN A 231 65.16 20.84 27.13
C GLN A 231 66.02 21.03 25.86
N ARG A 232 65.45 20.90 24.65
CA ARG A 232 66.18 21.17 23.40
C ARG A 232 66.20 22.66 22.99
N GLY A 233 65.26 23.46 23.50
CA GLY A 233 65.20 24.90 23.22
C GLY A 233 66.20 25.75 24.00
N ASN A 234 66.64 25.30 25.19
CA ASN A 234 67.55 26.07 26.04
C ASN A 234 69.05 25.83 25.80
N ASN A 235 69.44 24.88 24.94
CA ASN A 235 70.85 24.56 24.67
C ASN A 235 71.41 25.14 23.35
N VAL A 236 70.63 25.92 22.58
CA VAL A 236 71.10 26.53 21.31
C VAL A 236 71.43 28.02 21.47
N ALA A 237 71.16 28.63 22.64
CA ALA A 237 71.44 30.05 22.90
C ALA A 237 72.78 30.34 23.61
N ALA A 238 73.68 29.35 23.72
CA ALA A 238 74.94 29.50 24.45
C ALA A 238 76.12 28.80 23.75
N LEU A 239 76.42 29.15 22.51
CA LEU A 239 77.72 28.92 21.84
C LEU A 239 77.68 29.62 20.46
N GLY A 240 78.12 30.89 20.41
CA GLY A 240 78.11 31.67 19.18
C GLY A 240 78.53 33.14 19.37
N THR A 241 79.68 33.36 20.02
CA THR A 241 80.53 34.56 19.88
C THR A 241 81.93 34.09 19.56
#